data_AF-A0A4Q3L114-F1
#
_entry.id   AF-A0A4Q3L114-F1
#
_cell.length_a   1.000
_cell.length_b   1.000
_cell.length_c   1.000
_cell.angle_alpha   90.00
_cell.angle_beta   90.00
_cell.angle_gamma   90.00
#
_symmetry.space_group_name_H-M   'P 1'
#
loop_
_entity.id
_entity.type
_entity.pdbx_description
1 polymer ?
#
loop_
_entity_poly.entity_id
_entity_poly.type
_entity_poly.pdbx_seq_one_letter_code
_entity_poly.pdbx_strand_id
1 'polypeptide(L)'
;MRLKKAQEELANLRASLGPDHPDVAEAKRSLESLNSPPPELVALQAEETRLAGQVANAPANGAGKEHPKVEIKAEEPSDEGAYDVMRVPVSEDLYKELDKDPEIAQILDELKKRQDTHEELARHLAAARIESETANVAFEYRYKLTSPPVYPKRPVKPNVPVMLGGGAAAAFVLGILFAVLADVLSKRILEAWQLERFLGLKVLGEVEDP
;
A
#
# COMPACT_ATOMS: atom_id res chain seq x y z
N MET A 1 -22.43 16.48 20.34
CA MET A 1 -23.80 16.83 20.82
C MET A 1 -24.03 16.52 22.30
N ARG A 2 -23.49 15.43 22.88
CA ARG A 2 -23.73 15.05 24.29
C ARG A 2 -23.19 16.05 25.33
N LEU A 3 -22.01 16.66 25.13
CA LEU A 3 -21.45 17.69 26.02
C LEU A 3 -22.31 18.95 26.13
N LYS A 4 -22.84 19.45 25.00
CA LYS A 4 -23.73 20.64 24.99
C LYS A 4 -25.02 20.37 25.78
N LYS A 5 -25.60 19.18 25.61
CA LYS A 5 -26.81 18.77 26.35
C LYS A 5 -26.56 18.69 27.87
N ALA A 6 -25.43 18.13 28.28
CA ALA A 6 -25.05 18.06 29.70
C ALA A 6 -24.75 19.46 30.31
N GLN A 7 -24.22 20.39 29.52
CA GLN A 7 -24.02 21.79 29.92
C GLN A 7 -25.35 22.54 30.13
N GLU A 8 -26.31 22.35 29.21
CA GLU A 8 -27.65 22.94 29.30
C GLU A 8 -28.42 22.41 30.51
N GLU A 9 -28.33 21.11 30.78
CA GLU A 9 -28.97 20.45 31.93
C GLU A 9 -28.43 21.00 33.27
N LEU A 10 -27.11 21.17 33.38
CA LEU A 10 -26.48 21.75 34.55
C LEU A 10 -26.82 23.25 34.74
N ALA A 11 -26.98 24.00 33.64
CA ALA A 11 -27.43 25.39 33.70
C ALA A 11 -28.88 25.50 34.21
N ASN A 12 -29.77 24.62 33.74
CA ASN A 12 -31.17 24.56 34.19
C ASN A 12 -31.30 24.12 35.66
N LEU A 13 -30.55 23.10 36.08
CA LEU A 13 -30.53 22.62 37.46
C LEU A 13 -30.02 23.70 38.44
N ARG A 14 -28.99 24.47 38.05
CA ARG A 14 -28.50 25.60 38.85
C ARG A 14 -29.50 26.74 38.96
N ALA A 15 -30.23 27.04 37.89
CA ALA A 15 -31.23 28.09 37.87
C ALA A 15 -32.46 27.74 38.73
N SER A 16 -32.82 26.45 38.82
CA SER A 16 -34.00 25.99 39.56
C SER A 16 -33.73 25.61 41.02
N LEU A 17 -32.58 25.01 41.34
CA LEU A 17 -32.30 24.39 42.65
C LEU A 17 -31.22 25.11 43.47
N GLY A 18 -30.57 26.12 42.88
CA GLY A 18 -29.48 26.86 43.52
C GLY A 18 -28.12 26.13 43.46
N PRO A 19 -27.02 26.84 43.76
CA PRO A 19 -25.66 26.33 43.55
C PRO A 19 -25.22 25.21 44.51
N ASP A 20 -25.84 25.09 45.68
CA ASP A 20 -25.44 24.16 46.75
C ASP A 20 -26.27 22.86 46.79
N HIS A 21 -27.14 22.62 45.80
CA HIS A 21 -27.98 21.42 45.76
C HIS A 21 -27.17 20.17 45.37
N PRO A 22 -27.39 19.00 46.02
CA PRO A 22 -26.65 17.75 45.73
C PRO A 22 -26.71 17.34 44.26
N ASP A 23 -27.84 17.55 43.59
CA ASP A 23 -28.04 17.21 42.17
C ASP A 23 -27.15 18.04 41.22
N VAL A 24 -26.86 19.29 41.59
CA VAL A 24 -25.92 20.14 40.83
C VAL A 24 -24.48 19.64 40.98
N ALA A 25 -24.14 19.13 42.17
CA ALA A 25 -22.83 18.53 42.41
C ALA A 25 -22.65 17.23 41.62
N GLU A 26 -23.71 16.41 41.51
CA GLU A 26 -23.70 15.19 40.70
C GLU A 26 -23.61 15.51 39.18
N ALA A 27 -24.41 16.45 38.69
CA ALA A 27 -24.34 16.89 37.30
C ALA A 27 -22.96 17.48 36.94
N LYS A 28 -22.31 18.19 37.88
CA LYS A 28 -20.95 18.71 37.69
C LYS A 28 -19.90 17.59 37.58
N ARG A 29 -20.00 16.54 38.43
CA ARG A 29 -19.11 15.36 38.36
C ARG A 29 -19.29 14.58 37.06
N SER A 30 -20.53 14.46 36.57
CA SER A 30 -20.83 13.82 35.28
C SER A 30 -20.24 14.61 34.10
N LEU A 31 -20.28 15.94 34.15
CA LEU A 31 -19.65 16.78 33.13
C LEU A 31 -18.12 16.67 33.14
N GLU A 32 -17.51 16.55 34.33
CA GLU A 32 -16.07 16.40 34.49
C GLU A 32 -15.57 15.03 33.98
N SER A 33 -16.35 13.96 34.17
CA SER A 33 -16.03 12.64 33.59
C SER A 33 -16.22 12.61 32.07
N LEU A 34 -17.20 13.35 31.53
CA LEU A 34 -17.43 13.50 30.10
C LEU A 34 -16.41 14.42 29.40
N ASN A 35 -15.76 15.32 30.16
CA ASN A 35 -14.76 16.26 29.65
C ASN A 35 -13.31 15.77 29.85
N SER A 36 -13.11 14.79 30.73
CA SER A 36 -11.82 14.12 30.88
C SER A 36 -11.54 13.29 29.63
N PRO A 37 -10.42 13.52 28.91
CA PRO A 37 -10.05 12.69 27.78
C PRO A 37 -9.99 11.21 28.21
N PRO A 38 -10.67 10.29 27.51
CA PRO A 38 -10.53 8.87 27.74
C PRO A 38 -9.05 8.47 27.90
N PRO A 39 -8.71 7.61 28.88
CA PRO A 39 -7.32 7.22 29.13
C PRO A 39 -6.63 6.64 27.88
N GLU A 40 -7.41 6.05 26.96
CA GLU A 40 -6.96 5.57 25.66
C GLU A 40 -6.50 6.70 24.72
N LEU A 41 -7.16 7.86 24.74
CA LEU A 41 -6.77 9.01 23.91
C LEU A 41 -5.47 9.66 24.42
N VAL A 42 -5.26 9.66 25.73
CA VAL A 42 -3.99 10.13 26.32
C VAL A 42 -2.85 9.20 25.94
N ALA A 43 -3.07 7.88 25.97
CA ALA A 43 -2.10 6.90 25.51
C ALA A 43 -1.78 7.06 24.00
N LEU A 44 -2.81 7.29 23.18
CA LEU A 44 -2.64 7.53 21.74
C LEU A 44 -1.88 8.83 21.43
N GLN A 45 -2.14 9.92 22.16
CA GLN A 45 -1.39 11.17 21.99
C GLN A 45 0.07 11.04 22.43
N ALA A 46 0.34 10.28 23.49
CA ALA A 46 1.70 9.96 23.91
C ALA A 46 2.42 9.10 22.85
N GLU A 47 1.69 8.20 22.19
CA GLU A 47 2.22 7.39 21.11
C GLU A 47 2.47 8.18 19.81
N GLU A 48 1.56 9.08 19.43
CA GLU A 48 1.75 9.99 18.28
C GLU A 48 2.98 10.88 18.46
N THR A 49 3.14 11.48 19.64
CA THR A 49 4.31 12.34 19.92
C THR A 49 5.61 11.55 19.93
N ARG A 50 5.60 10.31 20.43
CA ARG A 50 6.73 9.38 20.35
C ARG A 50 7.08 9.01 18.91
N LEU A 51 6.08 8.70 18.07
CA LEU A 51 6.28 8.37 16.66
C LEU A 51 6.77 9.58 15.86
N ALA A 52 6.22 10.77 16.11
CA ALA A 52 6.68 12.01 15.48
C ALA A 52 8.16 12.29 15.80
N GLY A 53 8.59 12.04 17.04
CA GLY A 53 10.00 12.12 17.43
C GLY A 53 10.88 11.06 16.75
N GLN A 54 10.37 9.85 16.52
CA GLN A 54 11.10 8.82 15.77
C GLN A 54 11.20 9.14 14.29
N VAL A 55 10.18 9.75 13.67
CA VAL A 55 10.23 10.18 12.27
C VAL A 55 11.19 11.37 12.10
N ALA A 56 11.21 12.32 13.04
CA ALA A 56 12.11 13.47 13.00
C ALA A 56 13.59 13.09 13.23
N ASN A 57 13.86 12.05 14.01
CA ASN A 57 15.22 11.58 14.32
C ASN A 57 15.62 10.32 13.54
N ALA A 58 14.72 9.76 12.73
CA ALA A 58 15.08 8.67 11.83
C ALA A 58 16.06 9.24 10.79
N PRO A 59 17.26 8.66 10.63
CA PRO A 59 18.05 8.92 9.44
C PRO A 59 17.15 8.61 8.23
N ALA A 60 17.25 9.39 7.16
CA ALA A 60 16.44 9.29 5.95
C ALA A 60 16.69 7.99 5.14
N ASN A 61 16.93 6.87 5.84
CA ASN A 61 17.19 5.55 5.32
C ASN A 61 16.03 4.65 5.76
N GLY A 62 14.89 4.72 5.06
CA GLY A 62 13.91 3.63 5.14
C GLY A 62 12.44 4.01 5.23
N ALA A 63 11.94 4.81 4.31
CA ALA A 63 10.51 4.86 4.04
C ALA A 63 10.22 4.86 2.53
N GLY A 64 10.28 3.66 1.95
CA GLY A 64 9.65 3.39 0.64
C GLY A 64 10.61 3.05 -0.48
N LYS A 65 11.03 1.77 -0.55
CA LYS A 65 11.55 1.09 -1.75
C LYS A 65 12.35 1.98 -2.71
N GLU A 66 13.50 2.42 -2.25
CA GLU A 66 14.48 3.06 -3.11
C GLU A 66 15.24 1.96 -3.85
N HIS A 67 15.13 1.97 -5.17
CA HIS A 67 16.14 1.39 -6.05
C HIS A 67 17.52 1.78 -5.49
N PRO A 68 18.55 0.90 -5.55
CA PRO A 68 19.86 1.25 -5.04
C PRO A 68 20.28 2.54 -5.71
N LYS A 69 20.14 3.66 -4.99
CA LYS A 69 20.79 4.91 -5.28
C LYS A 69 22.24 4.54 -5.08
N VAL A 70 22.88 4.10 -6.15
CA VAL A 70 24.31 4.23 -6.27
C VAL A 70 24.49 5.74 -6.20
N GLU A 71 24.63 6.26 -4.98
CA GLU A 71 25.37 7.47 -4.74
C GLU A 71 26.76 7.14 -5.25
N ILE A 72 26.93 7.31 -6.56
CA ILE A 72 28.17 7.85 -7.06
C ILE A 72 28.23 9.17 -6.31
N LYS A 73 28.91 9.13 -5.17
CA LYS A 73 29.53 10.30 -4.59
C LYS A 73 30.43 10.77 -5.72
N ALA A 74 29.85 11.57 -6.61
CA ALA A 74 30.60 12.60 -7.27
C ALA A 74 31.12 13.38 -6.07
N GLU A 75 32.32 13.01 -5.64
CA GLU A 75 33.26 14.02 -5.23
C GLU A 75 33.23 15.03 -6.38
N GLU A 76 32.30 15.97 -6.28
CA GLU A 76 32.59 17.32 -6.71
C GLU A 76 34.00 17.54 -6.18
N PRO A 77 34.99 17.79 -7.05
CA PRO A 77 36.34 18.02 -6.60
C PRO A 77 36.23 19.12 -5.57
N SER A 78 36.39 18.75 -4.30
CA SER A 78 36.44 19.70 -3.22
C SER A 78 37.59 20.62 -3.58
N ASP A 79 37.29 21.90 -3.69
CA ASP A 79 38.24 23.01 -3.82
C ASP A 79 39.26 23.08 -2.65
N GLU A 80 39.41 22.00 -1.87
CA GLU A 80 40.41 21.81 -0.81
C GLU A 80 41.72 21.21 -1.33
N GLY A 81 41.80 20.93 -2.63
CA GLY A 81 43.01 20.56 -3.34
C GLY A 81 43.14 21.34 -4.63
N ALA A 82 42.88 22.65 -4.61
CA ALA A 82 43.22 23.53 -5.71
C ALA A 82 44.74 23.53 -5.89
N TYR A 83 45.25 22.57 -6.66
CA TYR A 83 46.45 22.82 -7.44
C TYR A 83 46.11 24.07 -8.24
N ASP A 84 46.75 25.19 -7.91
CA ASP A 84 46.74 26.39 -8.72
C ASP A 84 47.42 26.04 -10.04
N VAL A 85 46.68 25.34 -10.90
CA VAL A 85 47.10 25.05 -12.27
C VAL A 85 46.96 26.39 -12.97
N MET A 86 48.00 27.20 -12.85
CA MET A 86 48.14 28.43 -13.59
C MET A 86 47.88 28.09 -15.06
N ARG A 87 46.67 28.40 -15.53
CA ARG A 87 46.28 28.26 -16.94
C ARG A 87 47.06 29.34 -17.67
N VAL A 88 48.29 29.03 -18.05
CA VAL A 88 49.08 29.88 -18.92
C VAL A 88 48.30 29.97 -20.23
N PRO A 89 47.81 31.15 -20.63
CA PRO A 89 47.20 31.30 -21.93
C PRO A 89 48.33 31.17 -22.95
N VAL A 90 48.49 29.95 -23.48
CA VAL A 90 49.41 29.68 -24.58
C VAL A 90 48.85 30.46 -25.77
N SER A 91 49.61 31.44 -26.29
CA SER A 91 49.19 32.25 -27.43
C SER A 91 48.98 31.36 -28.66
N GLU A 92 47.99 31.68 -29.48
CA GLU A 92 47.76 30.96 -30.76
C GLU A 92 49.02 30.87 -31.62
N ASP A 93 49.86 31.90 -31.55
CA ASP A 93 51.11 31.98 -32.31
C ASP A 93 52.15 30.97 -31.81
N LEU A 94 52.16 30.68 -30.50
CA LEU A 94 53.03 29.66 -29.92
C LEU A 94 52.59 28.26 -30.37
N TYR A 95 51.29 27.99 -30.46
CA TYR A 95 50.79 26.73 -31.02
C TYR A 95 51.22 26.50 -32.47
N LYS A 96 51.12 27.54 -33.33
CA LYS A 96 51.52 27.46 -34.75
C LYS A 96 53.03 27.28 -34.93
N GLU A 97 53.83 27.76 -33.98
CA GLU A 97 55.27 27.56 -33.97
C GLU A 97 55.64 26.13 -33.50
N LEU A 98 54.94 25.63 -32.48
CA LEU A 98 55.11 24.28 -31.92
C LEU A 98 54.67 23.18 -32.90
N ASP A 99 53.66 23.44 -33.73
CA ASP A 99 53.14 22.50 -34.74
C ASP A 99 54.14 22.20 -35.89
N LYS A 100 55.22 22.98 -35.99
CA LYS A 100 56.29 22.74 -36.97
C LYS A 100 57.18 21.55 -36.60
N ASP A 101 57.19 21.15 -35.33
CA ASP A 101 57.90 19.97 -34.86
C ASP A 101 56.98 18.73 -34.97
N PRO A 102 57.37 17.70 -35.73
CA PRO A 102 56.54 16.51 -35.93
C PRO A 102 56.21 15.75 -34.63
N GLU A 103 57.04 15.82 -33.59
CA GLU A 103 56.73 15.18 -32.30
C GLU A 103 55.68 15.98 -31.51
N ILE A 104 55.79 17.31 -31.51
CA ILE A 104 54.87 18.19 -30.77
C ILE A 104 53.49 18.23 -31.44
N ALA A 105 53.44 18.21 -32.78
CA ALA A 105 52.19 18.14 -33.54
C ALA A 105 51.36 16.89 -33.16
N GLN A 106 51.99 15.73 -32.94
CA GLN A 106 51.31 14.51 -32.51
C GLN A 106 50.70 14.64 -31.11
N ILE A 107 51.44 15.23 -30.16
CA ILE A 107 50.98 15.46 -28.80
C ILE A 107 49.79 16.43 -28.78
N LEU A 108 49.83 17.46 -29.63
CA LEU A 108 48.75 18.44 -29.78
C LEU A 108 47.48 17.81 -30.35
N ASP A 109 47.61 16.98 -31.39
CA ASP A 109 46.46 16.25 -31.96
C ASP A 109 45.85 15.29 -30.93
N GLU A 110 46.68 14.59 -30.15
CA GLU A 110 46.21 13.72 -29.07
C GLU A 110 45.49 14.50 -27.97
N LEU A 111 46.05 15.64 -27.54
CA LEU A 111 45.42 16.51 -26.55
C LEU A 111 44.06 17.00 -27.04
N LYS A 112 43.98 17.43 -28.30
CA LYS A 112 42.73 17.88 -28.91
C LYS A 112 41.68 16.77 -28.95
N LYS A 113 42.06 15.56 -29.38
CA LYS A 113 41.16 14.39 -29.36
C LYS A 113 40.65 14.07 -27.96
N ARG A 114 41.52 14.16 -26.95
CA ARG A 114 41.13 13.93 -25.55
C ARG A 114 40.18 15.03 -25.05
N GLN A 115 40.42 16.29 -25.42
CA GLN A 115 39.53 17.40 -25.11
C GLN A 115 38.16 17.23 -25.77
N ASP A 116 38.12 16.91 -27.07
CA ASP A 116 36.88 16.67 -27.82
C ASP A 116 36.08 15.52 -27.18
N THR A 117 36.75 14.41 -26.85
CA THR A 117 36.12 13.25 -26.19
C THR A 117 35.56 13.63 -24.80
N HIS A 118 36.31 14.42 -24.04
CA HIS A 118 35.86 14.88 -22.72
C HIS A 118 34.63 15.78 -22.83
N GLU A 119 34.61 16.70 -23.79
CA GLU A 119 33.44 17.54 -24.05
C GLU A 119 32.22 16.72 -24.47
N GLU A 120 32.40 15.70 -25.30
CA GLU A 120 31.32 14.80 -25.71
C GLU A 120 30.73 14.03 -24.52
N LEU A 121 31.59 13.46 -23.66
CA LEU A 121 31.17 12.78 -22.44
C LEU A 121 30.46 13.71 -21.47
N ALA A 122 30.95 14.95 -21.31
CA ALA A 122 30.33 15.95 -20.47
C ALA A 122 28.92 16.32 -20.98
N ARG A 123 28.74 16.47 -22.31
CA ARG A 123 27.43 16.71 -22.92
C ARG A 123 26.48 15.54 -22.71
N HIS A 124 26.96 14.30 -22.86
CA HIS A 124 26.15 13.11 -22.61
C HIS A 124 25.69 13.03 -21.16
N LEU A 125 26.59 13.27 -20.21
CA LEU A 125 26.27 13.27 -18.78
C LEU A 125 25.24 14.35 -18.42
N ALA A 126 25.38 15.55 -18.98
CA ALA A 126 24.40 16.62 -18.81
C ALA A 126 23.01 16.23 -19.36
N ALA A 127 22.96 15.63 -20.56
CA ALA A 127 21.71 15.17 -21.15
C ALA A 127 21.03 14.07 -20.31
N ALA A 128 21.77 13.06 -19.87
CA ALA A 128 21.26 11.98 -19.03
C ALA A 128 20.74 12.50 -17.68
N ARG A 129 21.39 13.53 -17.12
CA ARG A 129 20.95 14.17 -15.87
C ARG A 129 19.62 14.92 -16.06
N ILE A 130 19.49 15.68 -17.14
CA ILE A 130 18.23 16.36 -17.49
C ILE A 130 17.11 15.35 -17.72
N GLU A 131 17.39 14.23 -18.40
CA GLU A 131 16.41 13.17 -18.63
C GLU A 131 15.96 12.53 -17.31
N SER A 132 16.91 12.22 -16.40
CA SER A 132 16.60 11.70 -15.07
C SER A 132 15.77 12.67 -14.23
N GLU A 133 16.14 13.95 -14.21
CA GLU A 133 15.39 15.01 -13.51
C GLU A 133 13.99 15.17 -14.11
N THR A 134 13.88 15.16 -15.44
CA THR A 134 12.59 15.22 -16.14
C THR A 134 11.72 14.01 -15.85
N ALA A 135 12.30 12.80 -15.84
CA ALA A 135 11.57 11.58 -15.49
C ALA A 135 11.04 11.66 -14.05
N ASN A 136 11.90 12.03 -13.09
CA ASN A 136 11.52 12.16 -11.68
C ASN A 136 10.40 13.19 -11.48
N VAL A 137 10.54 14.37 -12.07
CA VAL A 137 9.52 15.44 -11.98
C VAL A 137 8.23 15.07 -12.73
N ALA A 138 8.34 14.40 -13.88
CA ALA A 138 7.17 13.96 -14.64
C ALA A 138 6.32 12.93 -13.87
N PHE A 139 6.91 12.12 -13.00
CA PHE A 139 6.13 11.23 -12.14
C PHE A 139 5.42 12.00 -11.00
N GLU A 140 6.02 13.07 -10.48
CA GLU A 140 5.46 13.84 -9.37
C GLU A 140 4.22 14.66 -9.79
N TYR A 141 4.22 15.25 -10.98
CA TYR A 141 3.13 16.16 -11.42
C TYR A 141 2.09 15.54 -12.36
N ARG A 142 2.24 14.28 -12.81
CA ARG A 142 1.30 13.69 -13.79
C ARG A 142 -0.05 13.28 -13.20
N TYR A 143 -0.13 13.10 -11.88
CA TYR A 143 -1.37 12.70 -11.20
C TYR A 143 -1.71 13.68 -10.07
N LYS A 144 -2.57 14.65 -10.36
CA LYS A 144 -3.21 15.46 -9.33
C LYS A 144 -4.19 14.55 -8.57
N LEU A 145 -3.82 14.15 -7.35
CA LEU A 145 -4.68 13.34 -6.48
C LEU A 145 -5.92 14.17 -6.10
N THR A 146 -6.97 14.06 -6.90
CA THR A 146 -8.17 14.90 -6.80
C THR A 146 -9.11 14.41 -5.69
N SER A 147 -8.99 13.13 -5.32
CA SER A 147 -9.76 12.53 -4.23
C SER A 147 -8.93 11.48 -3.49
N PRO A 148 -9.04 11.40 -2.15
CA PRO A 148 -8.37 10.35 -1.39
C PRO A 148 -8.93 8.96 -1.77
N PRO A 149 -8.14 7.88 -1.61
CA PRO A 149 -8.64 6.52 -1.79
C PRO A 149 -9.70 6.20 -0.74
N VAL A 150 -10.86 5.71 -1.17
CA VAL A 150 -11.96 5.33 -0.28
C VAL A 150 -12.05 3.82 -0.22
N TYR A 151 -12.08 3.27 1.00
CA TYR A 151 -12.26 1.84 1.21
C TYR A 151 -13.67 1.38 0.78
N PRO A 152 -13.80 0.18 0.17
CA PRO A 152 -15.10 -0.35 -0.23
C PRO A 152 -15.95 -0.62 1.01
N LYS A 153 -17.16 -0.05 1.06
CA LYS A 153 -18.13 -0.24 2.16
C LYS A 153 -18.81 -1.61 2.15
N ARG A 154 -18.69 -2.35 1.06
CA ARG A 154 -19.30 -3.67 0.88
C ARG A 154 -18.27 -4.62 0.26
N PRO A 155 -18.35 -5.92 0.59
CA PRO A 155 -17.49 -6.91 -0.04
C PRO A 155 -17.70 -6.89 -1.55
N VAL A 156 -16.60 -6.84 -2.31
CA VAL A 156 -16.62 -6.77 -3.78
C VAL A 156 -16.98 -8.14 -4.37
N LYS A 157 -16.51 -9.22 -3.73
CA LYS A 157 -16.82 -10.63 -4.03
C LYS A 157 -16.59 -11.46 -2.74
N PRO A 158 -17.19 -12.65 -2.57
CA PRO A 158 -18.26 -13.25 -3.39
C PRO A 158 -19.67 -12.77 -3.00
N ASN A 159 -20.62 -12.92 -3.93
CA ASN A 159 -22.03 -12.63 -3.68
C ASN A 159 -22.65 -13.74 -2.81
N VAL A 160 -22.71 -13.49 -1.50
CA VAL A 160 -23.16 -14.46 -0.48
C VAL A 160 -24.50 -15.14 -0.84
N PRO A 161 -25.55 -14.43 -1.31
CA PRO A 161 -26.83 -15.07 -1.62
C PRO A 161 -26.73 -16.08 -2.78
N VAL A 162 -25.90 -15.79 -3.79
CA VAL A 162 -25.71 -16.65 -4.95
C VAL A 162 -24.95 -17.92 -4.55
N MET A 163 -23.92 -17.76 -3.71
CA MET A 163 -23.17 -18.91 -3.20
C MET A 163 -24.04 -19.83 -2.35
N LEU A 164 -24.86 -19.25 -1.46
CA LEU A 164 -25.76 -20.01 -0.60
C LEU A 164 -26.83 -20.74 -1.42
N GLY A 165 -27.49 -20.05 -2.36
CA GLY A 165 -28.51 -20.65 -3.22
C GLY A 165 -27.95 -21.73 -4.14
N GLY A 166 -26.78 -21.48 -4.76
CA GLY A 166 -26.10 -22.45 -5.61
C GLY A 166 -25.67 -23.70 -4.83
N GLY A 167 -25.11 -23.52 -3.63
CA GLY A 167 -24.72 -24.63 -2.76
C GLY A 167 -25.91 -25.48 -2.31
N ALA A 168 -27.01 -24.84 -1.91
CA ALA A 168 -28.23 -25.54 -1.50
C ALA A 168 -28.83 -26.35 -2.66
N ALA A 169 -28.92 -25.77 -3.85
CA ALA A 169 -29.42 -26.47 -5.03
C ALA A 169 -28.52 -27.66 -5.41
N ALA A 170 -27.20 -27.49 -5.40
CA ALA A 170 -26.25 -28.56 -5.67
C ALA A 170 -26.35 -29.69 -4.62
N ALA A 171 -26.46 -29.35 -3.33
CA ALA A 171 -26.61 -30.32 -2.26
C ALA A 171 -27.91 -31.11 -2.37
N PHE A 172 -29.02 -30.46 -2.75
CA PHE A 172 -30.30 -31.15 -2.96
C PHE A 172 -30.22 -32.17 -4.09
N VAL A 173 -29.66 -31.79 -5.23
CA VAL A 173 -29.47 -32.70 -6.37
C VAL A 173 -28.56 -33.86 -5.99
N LEU A 174 -27.42 -33.57 -5.35
CA LEU A 174 -26.50 -34.61 -4.91
C LEU A 174 -27.13 -35.54 -3.86
N GLY A 175 -27.97 -35.04 -2.97
CA GLY A 175 -28.69 -35.85 -1.99
C GLY A 175 -29.62 -36.87 -2.63
N ILE A 176 -30.38 -36.45 -3.65
CA ILE A 176 -31.26 -37.37 -4.41
C ILE A 176 -30.41 -38.44 -5.12
N LEU A 177 -29.34 -38.02 -5.80
CA LEU A 177 -28.44 -38.96 -6.48
C LEU A 177 -27.83 -39.96 -5.50
N PHE A 178 -27.42 -39.51 -4.31
CA PHE A 178 -26.84 -40.36 -3.29
C PHE A 178 -27.86 -41.33 -2.70
N ALA A 179 -29.11 -40.91 -2.52
CA ALA A 179 -30.19 -41.79 -2.07
C ALA A 179 -30.48 -42.91 -3.07
N VAL A 180 -30.58 -42.59 -4.37
CA VAL A 180 -30.76 -43.58 -5.44
C VAL A 180 -29.55 -44.52 -5.51
N LEU A 181 -28.35 -43.99 -5.40
CA LEU A 181 -27.13 -44.81 -5.39
C LEU A 181 -27.11 -45.76 -4.19
N ALA A 182 -27.46 -45.29 -2.99
CA ALA A 182 -27.55 -46.11 -1.79
C ALA A 182 -28.60 -47.21 -1.92
N ASP A 183 -29.75 -46.93 -2.54
CA ASP A 183 -30.81 -47.91 -2.81
C ASP A 183 -30.33 -49.01 -3.78
N VAL A 184 -29.71 -48.63 -4.90
CA VAL A 184 -29.14 -49.58 -5.87
C VAL A 184 -28.04 -50.43 -5.24
N LEU A 185 -27.18 -49.85 -4.39
CA LEU A 185 -26.13 -50.59 -3.70
C LEU A 185 -26.68 -51.55 -2.62
N SER A 186 -27.85 -51.26 -2.05
CA SER A 186 -28.45 -52.07 -0.99
C SER A 186 -28.97 -53.42 -1.49
N LYS A 187 -29.17 -53.60 -2.81
CA LYS A 187 -29.61 -54.85 -3.46
C LYS A 187 -30.84 -55.52 -2.80
N ARG A 188 -31.65 -54.73 -2.10
CA ARG A 188 -32.80 -55.21 -1.33
C ARG A 188 -34.00 -55.28 -2.26
N ILE A 189 -34.65 -56.44 -2.27
CA ILE A 189 -35.86 -56.64 -3.07
C ILE A 189 -37.05 -56.36 -2.15
N LEU A 190 -37.78 -55.29 -2.44
CA LEU A 190 -38.88 -54.79 -1.61
C LEU A 190 -40.26 -55.14 -2.17
N GLU A 191 -40.36 -55.36 -3.48
CA GLU A 191 -41.66 -55.51 -4.14
C GLU A 191 -41.70 -56.74 -5.05
N ALA A 192 -42.86 -57.40 -5.10
CA ALA A 192 -43.07 -58.64 -5.88
C ALA A 192 -42.71 -58.49 -7.37
N TRP A 193 -42.98 -57.34 -7.99
CA TRP A 193 -42.66 -57.11 -9.40
C TRP A 193 -41.15 -57.14 -9.70
N GLN A 194 -40.31 -56.83 -8.70
CA GLN A 194 -38.86 -56.89 -8.84
C GLN A 194 -38.39 -58.36 -8.92
N LEU A 195 -38.99 -59.26 -8.12
CA LEU A 195 -38.77 -60.70 -8.24
C LEU A 195 -39.23 -61.22 -9.60
N GLU A 196 -40.44 -60.84 -10.05
CA GLU A 196 -40.96 -61.30 -11.35
C GLU A 196 -40.03 -60.91 -12.50
N ARG A 197 -39.49 -59.69 -12.48
CA ARG A 197 -38.57 -59.20 -13.51
C ARG A 197 -37.20 -59.87 -13.45
N PHE A 198 -36.67 -60.13 -12.26
CA PHE A 198 -35.34 -60.73 -12.10
C PHE A 198 -35.33 -62.25 -12.35
N LEU A 199 -36.36 -62.95 -11.88
CA LEU A 199 -36.46 -64.42 -11.94
C LEU A 199 -37.26 -64.90 -13.16
N GLY A 200 -38.03 -64.03 -13.82
CA GLY A 200 -38.87 -64.39 -14.98
C GLY A 200 -40.06 -65.29 -14.64
N LEU A 201 -40.38 -65.43 -13.36
CA LEU A 201 -41.44 -66.28 -12.83
C LEU A 201 -42.54 -65.42 -12.24
N LYS A 202 -43.80 -65.78 -12.47
CA LYS A 202 -44.95 -65.06 -11.93
C LYS A 202 -45.03 -65.29 -10.41
N VAL A 203 -45.14 -64.22 -9.63
CA VAL A 203 -45.27 -64.30 -8.17
C VAL A 203 -46.64 -64.87 -7.83
N LEU A 204 -46.65 -65.93 -7.03
CA LEU A 204 -47.85 -66.70 -6.70
C LEU A 204 -48.57 -66.23 -5.43
N GLY A 205 -47.92 -65.38 -4.62
CA GLY A 205 -48.48 -64.79 -3.41
C GLY A 205 -47.42 -64.04 -2.61
N GLU A 206 -47.83 -62.98 -1.93
CA GLU A 206 -47.03 -62.22 -0.97
C GLU A 206 -47.53 -62.56 0.44
N VAL A 207 -46.62 -62.79 1.37
CA VAL A 207 -46.95 -62.98 2.79
C VAL A 207 -46.58 -61.69 3.48
N GLU A 208 -47.57 -60.94 3.96
CA GLU A 208 -47.32 -59.81 4.85
C GLU A 208 -46.75 -60.34 6.17
N ASP A 209 -45.55 -59.88 6.52
CA ASP A 209 -45.01 -60.09 7.88
C ASP A 209 -45.91 -59.34 8.89
N PRO A 210 -46.19 -59.94 10.07
CA PRO A 210 -47.09 -59.36 11.08
C PRO A 210 -46.54 -58.12 11.80
#